data_AF-A0A2N2ZE30-F1
#
_entry.id   AF-A0A2N2ZE30-F1
#
_cell.length_a   1.000
_cell.length_b   1.000
_cell.length_c   1.000
_cell.angle_alpha   90.00
_cell.angle_beta   90.00
_cell.angle_gamma   90.00
#
_symmetry.space_group_name_H-M   'P 1'
#
loop_
_entity.id
_entity.type
_entity.pdbx_description
1 polymer ?
#
loop_
_entity_poly.entity_id
_entity_poly.type
_entity_poly.pdbx_seq_one_letter_code
_entity_poly.pdbx_strand_id
1 'polypeptide(L)'
;MKTVPVVFDLHIEKIAKSYRSFTPADTLMYQTEYFIQKLNSYRLQKGKKIDFVHGSGKGVLRGELIAILTQKYPSYTYEDAPFAVFGYKGAIRVTIK
;
A
#
# COMPACT_ATOMS: atom_id res chain seq x y z
N MET A 1 10.78 -19.96 -9.76
CA MET A 1 10.87 -18.62 -10.39
C MET A 1 10.60 -17.56 -9.34
N LYS A 2 11.43 -16.51 -9.24
CA LYS A 2 11.11 -15.36 -8.37
C LYS A 2 9.91 -14.64 -8.99
N THR A 3 8.78 -14.62 -8.31
CA THR A 3 7.60 -13.85 -8.76
C THR A 3 7.91 -12.37 -8.57
N VAL A 4 7.82 -11.60 -9.66
CA VAL A 4 7.94 -10.14 -9.61
C VAL A 4 6.69 -9.60 -8.89
N PRO A 5 6.84 -8.80 -7.83
CA PRO A 5 5.71 -8.18 -7.16
C PRO A 5 4.95 -7.26 -8.10
N VAL A 6 3.63 -7.18 -7.91
CA VAL A 6 2.85 -6.09 -8.53
C VAL A 6 3.11 -4.83 -7.71
N VAL A 7 3.27 -3.68 -8.37
CA VAL A 7 3.55 -2.41 -7.69
C VAL A 7 2.36 -1.47 -7.85
N PHE A 8 1.92 -0.87 -6.75
CA PHE A 8 0.93 0.21 -6.74
C PHE A 8 1.50 1.44 -6.03
N ASP A 9 1.51 2.57 -6.72
CA ASP A 9 1.91 3.85 -6.14
C ASP A 9 0.70 4.53 -5.50
N LEU A 10 0.76 4.75 -4.18
CA LEU A 10 -0.30 5.37 -3.40
C LEU A 10 -0.15 6.89 -3.30
N HIS A 11 0.89 7.52 -3.85
CA HIS A 11 0.95 8.99 -3.88
C HIS A 11 -0.29 9.54 -4.59
N ILE A 12 -0.94 10.53 -3.98
CA ILE A 12 -2.33 10.90 -4.33
C ILE A 12 -2.45 11.35 -5.79
N GLU A 13 -1.43 12.02 -6.32
CA GLU A 13 -1.34 12.45 -7.72
C GLU A 13 -1.31 11.30 -8.72
N LYS A 14 -1.01 10.07 -8.28
CA LYS A 14 -1.02 8.86 -9.11
C LYS A 14 -2.39 8.20 -9.17
N ILE A 15 -3.23 8.42 -8.15
CA ILE A 15 -4.49 7.68 -7.97
C ILE A 15 -5.74 8.55 -8.06
N ALA A 16 -5.63 9.88 -7.95
CA ALA A 16 -6.76 10.81 -8.02
C ALA A 16 -6.46 12.01 -8.94
N LYS A 17 -7.38 12.30 -9.87
CA LYS A 17 -7.24 13.44 -10.82
C LYS A 17 -7.52 14.81 -10.18
N SER A 18 -8.45 14.86 -9.23
CA SER A 18 -8.90 16.10 -8.56
C SER A 18 -8.26 16.30 -7.18
N TYR A 19 -7.11 15.68 -6.91
CA TYR A 19 -6.47 15.68 -5.60
C TYR A 19 -6.11 17.07 -5.06
N ARG A 20 -6.01 18.09 -5.93
CA ARG A 20 -5.66 19.46 -5.54
C ARG A 20 -6.66 20.11 -4.58
N SER A 21 -7.91 19.63 -4.56
CA SER A 21 -8.93 20.10 -3.62
C SER A 21 -9.03 19.25 -2.35
N PHE A 22 -8.21 18.20 -2.21
CA PHE A 22 -8.30 17.29 -1.07
C PHE A 22 -7.67 17.93 0.16
N THR A 23 -8.36 17.82 1.29
CA THR A 23 -7.73 18.03 2.59
C THR A 23 -6.74 16.90 2.89
N PRO A 24 -5.88 17.04 3.92
CA PRO A 24 -5.03 15.93 4.37
C PRO A 24 -5.84 14.68 4.76
N ALA A 25 -7.03 14.86 5.35
CA ALA A 25 -7.91 13.76 5.71
C ALA A 25 -8.48 13.06 4.47
N ASP A 26 -8.96 13.83 3.49
CA ASP A 26 -9.46 13.27 2.21
C ASP A 26 -8.37 12.49 1.49
N THR A 27 -7.13 13.02 1.51
CA THR A 27 -5.96 12.35 0.91
C THR A 27 -5.71 11.00 1.57
N LEU A 28 -5.63 10.96 2.90
CA LEU A 28 -5.37 9.73 3.65
C LEU A 28 -6.49 8.70 3.44
N MET A 29 -7.74 9.14 3.46
CA MET A 29 -8.91 8.30 3.21
C MET A 29 -8.85 7.69 1.81
N TYR A 30 -8.62 8.51 0.77
CA TYR A 30 -8.56 8.01 -0.61
C TYR A 30 -7.43 7.00 -0.82
N GLN A 31 -6.25 7.27 -0.25
CA GLN A 31 -5.09 6.38 -0.33
C GLN A 31 -5.36 5.02 0.34
N THR A 32 -5.99 5.03 1.52
CA THR A 32 -6.30 3.80 2.27
C THR A 32 -7.45 3.01 1.63
N GLU A 33 -8.46 3.67 1.08
CA GLU A 33 -9.52 3.02 0.30
C GLU A 33 -8.97 2.35 -0.96
N TYR A 34 -8.09 3.05 -1.70
CA TYR A 34 -7.44 2.48 -2.87
C TYR A 34 -6.59 1.25 -2.52
N PHE A 35 -5.84 1.32 -1.42
CA PHE A 35 -5.09 0.18 -0.89
C PHE A 35 -5.98 -1.03 -0.61
N ILE A 36 -7.08 -0.85 0.13
CA ILE A 36 -8.07 -1.90 0.44
C ILE A 36 -8.67 -2.47 -0.85
N GLN A 37 -9.04 -1.63 -1.81
CA GLN A 37 -9.58 -2.05 -3.09
C GLN A 37 -8.60 -2.98 -3.82
N LYS A 38 -7.30 -2.63 -3.86
CA LYS A 38 -6.29 -3.47 -4.50
C LYS A 38 -6.12 -4.79 -3.77
N LEU A 39 -5.99 -4.81 -2.45
CA LEU A 39 -5.93 -6.08 -1.70
C LEU A 39 -7.12 -6.99 -2.05
N ASN A 40 -8.33 -6.43 -2.04
CA ASN A 40 -9.55 -7.19 -2.33
C ASN A 40 -9.59 -7.74 -3.78
N SER A 41 -9.00 -7.02 -4.74
CA SER A 41 -8.91 -7.48 -6.14
C SER A 41 -7.96 -8.67 -6.32
N TYR A 42 -6.97 -8.85 -5.43
CA TYR A 42 -6.01 -9.96 -5.47
C TYR A 42 -6.30 -11.05 -4.44
N ARG A 43 -7.37 -10.95 -3.63
CA ARG A 43 -7.63 -11.83 -2.48
C ARG A 43 -7.65 -13.34 -2.77
N LEU A 44 -7.93 -13.75 -4.00
CA LEU A 44 -7.95 -15.16 -4.41
C LEU A 44 -6.58 -15.68 -4.91
N GLN A 45 -5.58 -14.81 -5.02
CA GLN A 45 -4.25 -15.14 -5.55
C GLN A 45 -3.26 -15.42 -4.40
N LYS A 46 -3.41 -16.56 -3.74
CA LYS A 46 -2.54 -16.94 -2.61
C LYS A 46 -1.06 -16.93 -3.00
N GLY A 47 -0.21 -16.37 -2.12
CA GLY A 47 1.22 -16.21 -2.35
C GLY A 47 1.60 -15.01 -3.23
N LYS A 48 0.62 -14.27 -3.78
CA LYS A 48 0.88 -13.05 -4.55
C LYS A 48 1.51 -11.99 -3.65
N LYS A 49 2.62 -11.40 -4.13
CA LYS A 49 3.31 -10.26 -3.51
C LYS A 49 2.92 -8.96 -4.20
N ILE A 50 2.61 -7.95 -3.40
CA ILE A 50 2.19 -6.62 -3.88
C ILE A 50 2.97 -5.57 -3.10
N ASP A 51 3.69 -4.69 -3.78
CA ASP A 51 4.43 -3.58 -3.20
C ASP A 51 3.59 -2.30 -3.32
N PHE A 52 3.28 -1.68 -2.19
CA PHE A 52 2.55 -0.43 -2.10
C PHE A 52 3.50 0.70 -1.74
N VAL A 53 3.76 1.59 -2.69
CA VAL A 53 4.63 2.76 -2.52
C VAL A 53 3.83 3.86 -1.82
N HIS A 54 4.30 4.30 -0.66
CA HIS A 54 3.59 5.27 0.18
C HIS A 54 4.46 6.50 0.53
N GLY A 55 5.75 6.48 0.16
CA GLY A 55 6.70 7.55 0.43
C GLY A 55 7.25 7.56 1.86
N SER A 56 8.41 8.21 2.04
CA SER A 56 9.17 8.22 3.31
C SER A 56 8.80 9.37 4.25
N GLY A 57 7.58 9.91 4.18
CA GLY A 57 7.13 11.06 4.98
C GLY A 57 7.11 10.80 6.50
N LYS A 58 6.26 11.51 7.24
CA LYS A 58 6.14 11.35 8.72
C LYS A 58 5.63 9.98 9.19
N GLY A 59 5.37 9.04 8.27
CA GLY A 59 4.91 7.69 8.58
C GLY A 59 3.40 7.53 8.82
N VAL A 60 2.60 8.59 8.64
CA VAL A 60 1.14 8.56 8.84
C VAL A 60 0.47 7.51 7.96
N LEU A 61 0.65 7.58 6.63
CA LEU A 61 0.06 6.61 5.71
C LEU A 61 0.56 5.19 6.01
N ARG A 62 1.87 4.99 6.24
CA ARG A 62 2.42 3.68 6.62
C ARG A 62 1.75 3.10 7.87
N GLY A 63 1.53 3.93 8.89
CA GLY A 63 0.85 3.55 10.13
C GLY A 63 -0.56 3.05 9.85
N GLU A 64 -1.34 3.80 9.06
CA GLU A 64 -2.70 3.41 8.67
C GLU A 64 -2.74 2.12 7.85
N LEU A 65 -1.82 1.93 6.90
CA LEU A 65 -1.73 0.68 6.13
C LEU A 65 -1.49 -0.53 7.03
N ILE A 66 -0.60 -0.40 8.02
CA ILE A 66 -0.32 -1.45 8.99
C ILE A 66 -1.52 -1.71 9.91
N ALA A 67 -2.22 -0.67 10.35
CA ALA A 67 -3.44 -0.80 11.15
C ALA A 67 -4.52 -1.57 10.36
N ILE A 68 -4.74 -1.22 9.09
CA ILE A 68 -5.66 -1.91 8.19
C ILE A 68 -5.28 -3.37 8.02
N LEU A 69 -4.01 -3.67 7.74
CA LEU A 69 -3.54 -5.06 7.59
C LEU A 69 -3.78 -5.87 8.87
N THR A 70 -3.43 -5.31 10.03
CA THR A 70 -3.59 -5.98 11.32
C THR A 70 -5.05 -6.23 11.67
N GLN A 71 -5.93 -5.25 11.43
CA GLN A 71 -7.34 -5.33 11.83
C GLN A 71 -8.23 -6.09 10.83
N LYS A 72 -8.01 -5.89 9.52
CA LYS A 72 -8.89 -6.40 8.47
C LYS A 72 -8.33 -7.59 7.72
N TYR A 73 -7.01 -7.77 7.72
CA TYR A 73 -6.32 -8.83 6.98
C TYR A 73 -5.32 -9.61 7.87
N PRO A 74 -5.74 -10.12 9.04
CA PRO A 74 -4.82 -10.70 10.03
C PRO A 74 -4.07 -11.94 9.52
N SER A 75 -4.57 -12.61 8.47
CA SER A 75 -3.88 -13.73 7.84
C SER A 75 -2.76 -13.30 6.90
N TYR A 76 -2.79 -12.08 6.36
CA TYR A 76 -1.80 -11.59 5.40
C TYR A 76 -0.50 -11.25 6.12
N THR A 77 0.63 -11.37 5.43
CA THR A 77 1.93 -10.97 5.97
C THR A 77 2.46 -9.75 5.24
N TYR A 78 3.20 -8.89 5.93
CA TYR A 78 3.82 -7.71 5.33
C TYR A 78 5.26 -7.49 5.81
N GLU A 79 6.06 -6.87 4.94
CA GLU A 79 7.47 -6.53 5.16
C GLU A 79 7.78 -5.20 4.45
N ASP A 80 8.89 -4.53 4.81
CA ASP A 80 9.34 -3.40 4.01
C ASP A 80 9.78 -3.90 2.62
N ALA A 81 9.36 -3.20 1.56
CA ALA A 81 9.79 -3.54 0.20
C ALA A 81 11.29 -3.22 0.01
N PRO A 82 11.97 -3.80 -1.01
CA PRO A 82 13.42 -3.67 -1.15
C PRO A 82 13.91 -2.22 -1.19
N PHE A 83 14.80 -1.88 -0.25
CA PHE A 83 15.41 -0.55 -0.11
C PHE A 83 16.05 -0.06 -1.42
N ALA A 84 16.74 -0.94 -2.15
CA ALA A 84 17.40 -0.58 -3.41
C ALA A 84 16.43 -0.10 -4.51
N VAL A 85 15.13 -0.38 -4.38
CA VAL A 85 14.10 0.01 -5.36
C VAL A 85 13.35 1.25 -4.89
N PHE A 86 12.99 1.34 -3.59
CA PHE A 86 12.06 2.36 -3.09
C PHE A 86 12.66 3.30 -2.04
N GLY A 87 13.91 3.10 -1.62
CA GLY A 87 14.54 3.87 -0.54
C GLY A 87 14.05 3.47 0.87
N TYR A 88 14.49 4.21 1.88
CA TYR A 88 14.19 3.90 3.29
C TYR A 88 12.70 4.06 3.57
N LYS A 89 12.03 2.97 3.96
CA LYS A 89 10.59 2.95 4.28
C LYS A 89 9.72 3.60 3.18
N GLY A 90 10.09 3.44 1.91
CA GLY A 90 9.35 4.03 0.80
C GLY A 90 8.11 3.23 0.39
N ALA A 91 8.10 1.93 0.71
CA ALA A 91 7.02 1.02 0.32
C ALA A 91 6.88 -0.18 1.28
N ILE A 92 5.66 -0.70 1.37
CA ILE A 92 5.32 -1.92 2.12
C ILE A 92 4.96 -3.04 1.13
N ARG A 93 5.55 -4.22 1.30
CA ARG A 93 5.18 -5.42 0.57
C ARG A 93 4.16 -6.21 1.37
N VAL A 94 3.04 -6.55 0.74
CA VAL A 94 2.00 -7.42 1.30
C VAL A 94 1.99 -8.75 0.53
N THR A 95 1.90 -9.86 1.26
CA THR A 95 1.70 -11.20 0.69
C THR A 95 0.29 -11.69 0.99
N ILE A 96 -0.47 -11.95 -0.07
CA ILE A 96 -1.83 -12.52 0.00
C ILE A 96 -1.76 -13.98 0.47
N LYS A 97 -2.66 -14.40 1.36
CA LYS A 97 -2.70 -15.72 1.98
C LYS A 97 -4.01 -16.46 1.74
#